data_AF-A0A8T2Q1J8-F1
#
_entry.id   AF-A0A8T2Q1J8-F1
#
_cell.length_a   1.000
_cell.length_b   1.000
_cell.length_c   1.000
_cell.angle_alpha   90.00
_cell.angle_beta   90.00
_cell.angle_gamma   90.00
#
_symmetry.space_group_name_H-M   'P 1'
#
loop_
_entity.id
_entity.type
_entity.pdbx_description
1 polymer ?
#
loop_
_entity_poly.entity_id
_entity_poly.type
_entity_poly.pdbx_seq_one_letter_code
_entity_poly.pdbx_strand_id
1 'polypeptide(L)'
;MACYDTYAAACGRSAASFSFVLLTFTMAFGRSAYFSSHIVLFMECVLLVAVLFRVVLDWLLPASCYLVDYCCTEQEDNAAVTEKVYTEFMSRWKTVDENNIAFQTKILLRSGLGDETYAPPRLMRKVEDASMEDARAETENLIAVAAKRLLRETGVEGREIDIVIINSSLFNPSPSLSAFAVRTLKLRSNVKTFNLAGMGCSAGLLSIDLAKHLLRVHKNSYALVLSTENITNNFYFGNKERSMMLANALFRCGCAAILLSNKHTEGRRAKLELLRCVRTHLGADQKAFESVQHRQDDDGFAGVSLQTNLVEVAGTALRANITKLAPSILPLMELLKVSMSMVRVKLSKSKDAKLYVPNFKKAIDHFCIHPGGRAVIDAIGKGLKLSEYDIDPGRMALKRFGNTSGSGVWYALAYCEAQGRLKKGDKVWQIALGSGFKCNSGVWRVLRNIDPSDCVGCNPWMKTIDKYPGHDIPVAHGVQVFSNDKCTMLLRRA
;
A
#
# COMPACT_ATOMS: atom_id res chain seq x y z
N MET A 1 -7.02 -21.53 27.40
CA MET A 1 -6.87 -20.90 28.73
C MET A 1 -6.34 -19.46 28.66
N ALA A 2 -5.30 -19.15 27.88
CA ALA A 2 -4.77 -17.76 27.74
C ALA A 2 -5.74 -16.70 27.14
N CYS A 3 -6.85 -17.10 26.52
CA CYS A 3 -7.91 -16.20 26.03
C CYS A 3 -8.87 -15.75 27.15
N TYR A 4 -8.91 -16.49 28.27
CA TYR A 4 -9.73 -16.18 29.44
C TYR A 4 -9.02 -15.16 30.34
N ASP A 5 -7.69 -15.24 30.45
CA ASP A 5 -6.89 -14.40 31.36
C ASP A 5 -6.76 -12.95 30.87
N THR A 6 -6.69 -12.71 29.55
CA THR A 6 -6.74 -11.35 28.99
C THR A 6 -8.15 -10.73 29.10
N TYR A 7 -9.19 -11.56 29.06
CA TYR A 7 -10.57 -11.15 29.25
C TYR A 7 -10.84 -10.74 30.71
N ALA A 8 -10.32 -11.51 31.67
CA ALA A 8 -10.40 -11.20 33.10
C ALA A 8 -9.65 -9.92 33.47
N ALA A 9 -8.51 -9.62 32.83
CA ALA A 9 -7.74 -8.40 33.11
C ALA A 9 -8.38 -7.12 32.55
N ALA A 10 -9.05 -7.19 31.40
CA ALA A 10 -9.78 -6.06 30.81
C ALA A 10 -11.12 -5.81 31.52
N CYS A 11 -11.87 -6.86 31.86
CA CYS A 11 -13.05 -6.75 32.72
C CYS A 11 -12.66 -6.29 34.13
N GLY A 12 -11.52 -6.72 34.68
CA GLY A 12 -11.08 -6.35 36.03
C GLY A 12 -10.77 -4.86 36.18
N ARG A 13 -10.18 -4.22 35.16
CA ARG A 13 -9.91 -2.76 35.18
C ARG A 13 -11.17 -1.93 34.97
N SER A 14 -12.10 -2.36 34.10
CA SER A 14 -13.38 -1.66 33.94
C SER A 14 -14.31 -1.88 35.14
N ALA A 15 -14.33 -3.07 35.74
CA ALA A 15 -15.12 -3.40 36.92
C ALA A 15 -14.60 -2.71 38.18
N ALA A 16 -13.29 -2.48 38.31
CA ALA A 16 -12.71 -1.72 39.42
C ALA A 16 -13.09 -0.22 39.31
N SER A 17 -13.03 0.38 38.12
CA SER A 17 -13.51 1.75 37.89
C SER A 17 -15.04 1.86 38.07
N PHE A 18 -15.80 0.85 37.64
CA PHE A 18 -17.25 0.79 37.81
C PHE A 18 -17.64 0.66 39.28
N SER A 19 -16.95 -0.19 40.06
CA SER A 19 -17.17 -0.36 41.49
C SER A 19 -16.81 0.91 42.26
N PHE A 20 -15.73 1.60 41.89
CA PHE A 20 -15.33 2.83 42.57
C PHE A 20 -16.29 4.00 42.30
N VAL A 21 -16.80 4.12 41.08
CA VAL A 21 -17.83 5.13 40.73
C VAL A 21 -19.14 4.80 41.44
N LEU A 22 -19.57 3.53 41.46
CA LEU A 22 -20.80 3.10 42.13
C LEU A 22 -20.71 3.32 43.65
N LEU A 23 -19.57 3.03 44.27
CA LEU A 23 -19.34 3.18 45.71
C LEU A 23 -19.26 4.66 46.15
N THR A 24 -18.62 5.51 45.35
CA THR A 24 -18.54 6.96 45.62
C THR A 24 -19.91 7.64 45.43
N PHE A 25 -20.72 7.17 44.49
CA PHE A 25 -22.07 7.69 44.27
C PHE A 25 -23.07 7.24 45.35
N THR A 26 -23.00 5.97 45.80
CA THR A 26 -23.83 5.47 46.92
C THR A 26 -23.48 6.14 48.24
N MET A 27 -22.20 6.45 48.49
CA MET A 27 -21.81 7.19 49.69
C MET A 27 -22.23 8.67 49.66
N ALA A 28 -22.29 9.31 48.48
CA ALA A 28 -22.68 10.71 48.36
C ALA A 28 -24.19 10.95 48.57
N PHE A 29 -25.05 9.96 48.31
CA PHE A 29 -26.51 10.12 48.35
C PHE A 29 -27.23 9.40 49.50
N GLY A 30 -26.51 8.67 50.36
CA GLY A 30 -27.06 7.90 51.48
C GLY A 30 -27.70 8.68 52.63
N ARG A 31 -28.03 9.98 52.48
CA ARG A 31 -28.56 10.81 53.57
C ARG A 31 -29.87 11.58 53.30
N SER A 32 -30.56 11.38 52.17
CA SER A 32 -31.86 12.02 51.95
C SER A 32 -33.00 11.01 51.72
N ALA A 33 -34.01 11.12 52.58
CA ALA A 33 -35.05 10.13 52.83
C ALA A 33 -36.04 9.94 51.67
N TYR A 34 -36.34 8.65 51.39
CA TYR A 34 -37.59 8.05 50.88
C TYR A 34 -38.29 8.54 49.61
N PHE A 35 -37.97 9.71 49.05
CA PHE A 35 -38.51 10.18 47.75
C PHE A 35 -37.51 10.00 46.58
N SER A 36 -36.31 9.49 46.88
CA SER A 36 -35.17 9.42 45.96
C SER A 36 -34.94 8.02 45.36
N SER A 37 -35.45 6.95 45.96
CA SER A 37 -35.12 5.57 45.57
C SER A 37 -35.58 5.23 44.14
N HIS A 38 -36.78 5.65 43.73
CA HIS A 38 -37.28 5.42 42.37
C HIS A 38 -36.55 6.26 41.31
N ILE A 39 -36.15 7.49 41.64
CA ILE A 39 -35.39 8.36 40.72
C ILE A 39 -33.96 7.83 40.56
N VAL A 40 -33.31 7.43 41.65
CA VAL A 40 -31.97 6.83 41.62
C VAL A 40 -32.00 5.51 40.84
N LEU A 41 -32.97 4.62 41.09
CA LEU A 41 -33.13 3.38 40.35
C LEU A 41 -33.40 3.62 38.86
N PHE A 42 -34.23 4.62 38.52
CA PHE A 42 -34.47 5.01 37.13
C PHE A 42 -33.19 5.50 36.45
N MET A 43 -32.40 6.34 37.12
CA MET A 43 -31.12 6.84 36.59
C MET A 43 -30.09 5.72 36.42
N GLU A 44 -30.03 4.75 37.34
CA GLU A 44 -29.18 3.56 37.23
C GLU A 44 -29.60 2.68 36.04
N CYS A 45 -30.90 2.44 35.86
CA CYS A 45 -31.43 1.72 34.71
C CYS A 45 -31.13 2.42 33.39
N VAL A 46 -31.29 3.75 33.32
CA VAL A 46 -30.96 4.54 32.12
C VAL A 46 -29.45 4.46 31.83
N LEU A 47 -28.60 4.56 32.85
CA LEU A 47 -27.15 4.41 32.68
C LEU A 47 -26.78 3.01 32.21
N LEU A 48 -27.37 1.96 32.78
CA LEU A 48 -27.15 0.58 32.37
C LEU A 48 -27.57 0.35 30.92
N VAL A 49 -28.76 0.84 30.52
CA VAL A 49 -29.24 0.77 29.15
C VAL A 49 -28.32 1.56 28.21
N ALA A 50 -27.85 2.74 28.60
CA ALA A 50 -26.91 3.54 27.81
C ALA A 50 -25.55 2.84 27.64
N VAL A 51 -25.04 2.19 28.69
CA VAL A 51 -23.79 1.41 28.65
C VAL A 51 -23.97 0.16 27.78
N LEU A 52 -25.05 -0.60 27.97
CA LEU A 52 -25.36 -1.78 27.15
C LEU A 52 -25.56 -1.38 25.68
N PHE A 53 -26.29 -0.30 25.42
CA PHE A 53 -26.46 0.25 24.09
C PHE A 53 -25.10 0.63 23.47
N ARG A 54 -24.20 1.25 24.25
CA ARG A 54 -22.85 1.59 23.77
C ARG A 54 -22.01 0.36 23.48
N VAL A 55 -22.05 -0.66 24.34
CA VAL A 55 -21.35 -1.94 24.13
C VAL A 55 -21.86 -2.65 22.89
N VAL A 56 -23.19 -2.70 22.71
CA VAL A 56 -23.81 -3.28 21.52
C VAL A 56 -23.45 -2.46 20.28
N LEU A 57 -23.43 -1.13 20.36
CA LEU A 57 -23.05 -0.26 19.25
C LEU A 57 -21.58 -0.45 18.87
N ASP A 58 -20.66 -0.51 19.83
CA ASP A 58 -19.23 -0.77 19.58
C ASP A 58 -18.99 -2.19 19.04
N TRP A 59 -19.89 -3.14 19.34
CA TRP A 59 -19.87 -4.48 18.79
C TRP A 59 -20.39 -4.53 17.34
N LEU A 60 -21.46 -3.78 17.05
CA LEU A 60 -22.11 -3.73 15.74
C LEU A 60 -21.37 -2.83 14.75
N LEU A 61 -20.76 -1.73 15.22
CA LEU A 61 -20.03 -0.81 14.35
C LEU A 61 -18.67 -1.39 13.96
N PRO A 62 -18.34 -1.44 12.67
CA PRO A 62 -17.03 -1.89 12.23
C PRO A 62 -15.96 -0.95 12.78
N ALA A 63 -14.95 -1.51 13.44
CA ALA A 63 -13.82 -0.74 13.94
C ALA A 63 -13.11 -0.05 12.75
N SER A 64 -12.81 1.25 12.91
CA SER A 64 -12.01 1.99 11.95
C SER A 64 -10.64 1.33 11.78
N CYS A 65 -10.11 1.37 10.56
CA CYS A 65 -8.77 0.91 10.24
C CYS A 65 -7.93 2.12 9.88
N TYR A 66 -7.15 2.59 10.83
CA TYR A 66 -6.27 3.74 10.71
C TYR A 66 -4.93 3.33 10.13
N LEU A 67 -4.43 4.11 9.17
CA LEU A 67 -3.03 4.15 8.79
C LEU A 67 -2.33 5.13 9.73
N VAL A 68 -1.60 4.58 10.69
CA VAL A 68 -0.85 5.37 11.68
C VAL A 68 0.29 6.08 10.96
N ASP A 69 1.16 5.30 10.33
CA ASP A 69 2.22 5.78 9.44
C ASP A 69 2.73 4.64 8.54
N TYR A 70 3.60 4.96 7.58
CA TYR A 70 4.30 4.02 6.74
C TYR A 70 5.66 4.59 6.30
N CYS A 71 6.61 3.71 5.99
CA CYS A 71 7.94 4.11 5.54
C CYS A 71 8.37 3.26 4.36
N CYS A 72 9.00 3.89 3.38
CA CYS A 72 9.56 3.20 2.23
C CYS A 72 11.09 3.27 2.28
N THR A 73 11.76 2.22 1.79
CA THR A 73 13.21 2.22 1.63
C THR A 73 13.63 3.13 0.47
N GLU A 74 14.79 3.76 0.60
CA GLU A 74 15.45 4.49 -0.49
C GLU A 74 16.50 3.58 -1.16
N GLN A 75 17.78 3.99 -1.14
CA GLN A 75 18.87 3.23 -1.72
C GLN A 75 19.29 2.05 -0.83
N GLU A 76 19.41 2.21 0.49
CA GLU A 76 19.72 1.14 1.47
C GLU A 76 20.80 0.13 0.97
N ASP A 77 22.00 0.65 0.68
CA ASP A 77 23.16 -0.04 0.10
C ASP A 77 23.04 -0.50 -1.36
N ASN A 78 21.87 -0.38 -1.99
CA ASN A 78 21.67 -0.78 -3.38
C ASN A 78 22.48 0.08 -4.37
N ALA A 79 22.84 -0.53 -5.50
CA ALA A 79 23.59 0.15 -6.56
C ALA A 79 22.62 0.95 -7.46
N ALA A 80 23.00 2.18 -7.80
CA ALA A 80 22.27 2.97 -8.79
C ALA A 80 22.36 2.29 -10.17
N VAL A 81 21.23 2.25 -10.88
CA VAL A 81 21.09 1.62 -12.19
C VAL A 81 20.77 2.68 -13.22
N THR A 82 21.84 3.28 -13.76
CA THR A 82 21.75 4.13 -14.96
C THR A 82 21.68 3.26 -16.20
N GLU A 83 21.28 3.83 -17.34
CA GLU A 83 21.35 3.14 -18.64
C GLU A 83 22.75 2.54 -18.90
N LYS A 84 23.80 3.33 -18.64
CA LYS A 84 25.19 2.91 -18.84
C LYS A 84 25.54 1.72 -17.95
N VAL A 85 25.22 1.81 -16.66
CA VAL A 85 25.50 0.73 -15.69
C VAL A 85 24.73 -0.54 -16.05
N TYR A 86 23.47 -0.43 -16.49
CA TYR A 86 22.69 -1.57 -16.94
C TYR A 86 23.30 -2.21 -18.19
N THR A 87 23.70 -1.41 -19.17
CA THR A 87 24.31 -1.91 -20.41
C THR A 87 25.66 -2.58 -20.15
N GLU A 88 26.49 -2.01 -19.28
CA GLU A 88 27.75 -2.62 -18.82
C GLU A 88 27.52 -3.91 -18.03
N PHE A 89 26.48 -3.96 -17.19
CA PHE A 89 26.09 -5.18 -16.49
C PHE A 89 25.69 -6.29 -17.48
N MET A 90 24.85 -5.95 -18.47
CA MET A 90 24.40 -6.90 -19.49
C MET A 90 25.55 -7.37 -20.40
N SER A 91 26.52 -6.51 -20.73
CA SER A 91 27.65 -6.89 -21.59
C SER A 91 28.68 -7.79 -20.89
N ARG A 92 28.74 -7.77 -19.56
CA ARG A 92 29.56 -8.70 -18.76
C ARG A 92 28.98 -10.11 -18.76
N TRP A 93 27.74 -10.28 -19.18
CA TRP A 93 27.08 -11.56 -19.22
C TRP A 93 27.50 -12.35 -20.46
N LYS A 94 28.39 -13.32 -20.27
CA LYS A 94 29.08 -14.03 -21.36
C LYS A 94 28.15 -14.79 -22.30
N THR A 95 26.96 -15.17 -21.84
CA THR A 95 26.05 -16.04 -22.58
C THR A 95 24.90 -15.31 -23.25
N VAL A 96 24.74 -13.99 -23.06
CA VAL A 96 23.57 -13.27 -23.61
C VAL A 96 23.80 -12.83 -25.06
N ASP A 97 22.80 -13.03 -25.92
CA ASP A 97 22.83 -12.57 -27.32
C ASP A 97 22.80 -11.04 -27.38
N GLU A 98 23.64 -10.43 -28.24
CA GLU A 98 23.67 -8.99 -28.50
C GLU A 98 22.28 -8.43 -28.88
N ASN A 99 21.49 -9.18 -29.65
CA ASN A 99 20.12 -8.81 -30.00
C ASN A 99 19.22 -8.70 -28.76
N ASN A 100 19.45 -9.55 -27.76
CA ASN A 100 18.70 -9.55 -26.51
C ASN A 100 19.15 -8.42 -25.58
N ILE A 101 20.44 -8.04 -25.61
CA ILE A 101 20.92 -6.81 -24.93
C ILE A 101 20.21 -5.61 -25.54
N ALA A 102 20.24 -5.46 -26.86
CA ALA A 102 19.60 -4.34 -27.56
C ALA A 102 18.08 -4.29 -27.29
N PHE A 103 17.42 -5.45 -27.24
CA PHE A 103 16.02 -5.54 -26.85
C PHE A 103 15.78 -5.01 -25.44
N GLN A 104 16.53 -5.50 -24.44
CA GLN A 104 16.37 -5.08 -23.04
C GLN A 104 16.68 -3.60 -22.83
N THR A 105 17.74 -3.07 -23.45
CA THR A 105 18.07 -1.64 -23.40
C THR A 105 16.94 -0.80 -23.99
N LYS A 106 16.36 -1.21 -25.13
CA LYS A 106 15.21 -0.53 -25.72
C LYS A 106 13.98 -0.55 -24.80
N ILE A 107 13.74 -1.65 -24.10
CA ILE A 107 12.65 -1.73 -23.11
C ILE A 107 12.94 -0.79 -21.94
N LEU A 108 14.14 -0.83 -21.36
CA LEU A 108 14.55 0.03 -20.25
C LEU A 108 14.26 1.50 -20.56
N LEU A 109 14.73 1.98 -21.72
CA LEU A 109 14.55 3.37 -22.19
C LEU A 109 13.09 3.78 -22.41
N ARG A 110 12.23 2.84 -22.78
CA ARG A 110 10.80 3.10 -23.07
C ARG A 110 9.89 2.88 -21.87
N SER A 111 10.39 2.23 -20.82
CA SER A 111 9.60 1.81 -19.67
C SER A 111 9.25 2.95 -18.72
N GLY A 112 9.93 4.10 -18.83
CA GLY A 112 9.71 5.28 -18.00
C GLY A 112 10.52 5.28 -16.70
N LEU A 113 11.51 4.40 -16.57
CA LEU A 113 12.49 4.42 -15.49
C LEU A 113 13.50 5.57 -15.74
N GLY A 114 13.98 6.17 -14.65
CA GLY A 114 15.09 7.13 -14.67
C GLY A 114 16.39 6.52 -14.15
N ASP A 115 17.46 7.30 -14.23
CA ASP A 115 18.82 6.85 -13.86
C ASP A 115 19.06 6.75 -12.35
N GLU A 116 18.10 7.19 -11.52
CA GLU A 116 18.19 7.14 -10.05
C GLU A 116 17.59 5.86 -9.45
N THR A 117 17.17 4.90 -10.27
CA THR A 117 16.64 3.61 -9.79
C THR A 117 17.73 2.71 -9.20
N TYR A 118 17.34 1.71 -8.40
CA TYR A 118 18.29 0.88 -7.65
C TYR A 118 18.10 -0.62 -7.87
N ALA A 119 19.21 -1.36 -7.86
CA ALA A 119 19.23 -2.82 -7.84
C ALA A 119 20.17 -3.36 -6.76
N PRO A 120 19.94 -4.59 -6.27
CA PRO A 120 20.78 -5.24 -5.28
C PRO A 120 22.25 -5.26 -5.70
N PRO A 121 23.21 -4.91 -4.83
CA PRO A 121 24.62 -4.84 -5.21
C PRO A 121 25.17 -6.18 -5.68
N ARG A 122 24.63 -7.28 -5.12
CA ARG A 122 25.03 -8.64 -5.49
C ARG A 122 24.68 -8.95 -6.94
N LEU A 123 23.44 -8.64 -7.34
CA LEU A 123 22.99 -8.76 -8.72
C LEU A 123 23.89 -7.96 -9.68
N MET A 124 24.25 -6.73 -9.34
CA MET A 124 25.07 -5.87 -10.22
C MET A 124 26.56 -6.28 -10.29
N ARG A 125 27.08 -7.00 -9.29
CA ARG A 125 28.51 -7.36 -9.20
C ARG A 125 28.80 -8.76 -9.76
N LYS A 126 27.95 -9.75 -9.47
CA LYS A 126 28.09 -11.12 -9.94
C LYS A 126 26.93 -11.45 -10.87
N VAL A 127 27.27 -11.68 -12.13
CA VAL A 127 26.31 -11.86 -13.23
C VAL A 127 25.79 -13.30 -13.29
N GLU A 128 26.45 -14.23 -12.59
CA GLU A 128 26.12 -15.66 -12.55
C GLU A 128 26.11 -16.09 -11.08
N ASP A 129 25.11 -16.88 -10.66
CA ASP A 129 24.92 -17.45 -9.31
C ASP A 129 24.35 -16.50 -8.23
N ALA A 130 23.05 -16.19 -8.34
CA ALA A 130 22.28 -15.60 -7.26
C ALA A 130 22.00 -16.65 -6.17
N SER A 131 22.83 -16.69 -5.13
CA SER A 131 22.66 -17.64 -4.04
C SER A 131 21.43 -17.31 -3.16
N MET A 132 20.90 -18.32 -2.47
CA MET A 132 19.87 -18.13 -1.43
C MET A 132 20.33 -17.16 -0.33
N GLU A 133 21.63 -17.14 -0.02
CA GLU A 133 22.23 -16.19 0.94
C GLU A 133 22.12 -14.76 0.44
N ASP A 134 22.40 -14.52 -0.85
CA ASP A 134 22.31 -13.20 -1.46
C ASP A 134 20.86 -12.69 -1.52
N ALA A 135 19.92 -13.58 -1.86
CA ALA A 135 18.50 -13.27 -1.87
C ALA A 135 17.99 -12.94 -0.46
N ARG A 136 18.44 -13.68 0.57
CA ARG A 136 18.16 -13.36 1.97
C ARG A 136 18.72 -12.00 2.34
N ALA A 137 19.99 -11.73 2.05
CA ALA A 137 20.65 -10.48 2.39
C ALA A 137 19.91 -9.24 1.83
N GLU A 138 19.47 -9.30 0.56
CA GLU A 138 18.64 -8.25 -0.05
C GLU A 138 17.33 -8.05 0.72
N THR A 139 16.51 -9.10 0.81
CA THR A 139 15.13 -8.97 1.30
C THR A 139 15.09 -8.69 2.81
N GLU A 140 15.95 -9.34 3.58
CA GLU A 140 16.05 -9.16 5.03
C GLU A 140 16.53 -7.74 5.39
N ASN A 141 17.48 -7.18 4.62
CA ASN A 141 17.93 -5.79 4.81
C ASN A 141 16.79 -4.80 4.56
N LEU A 142 16.11 -4.91 3.42
CA LEU A 142 15.00 -4.01 3.06
C LEU A 142 13.87 -4.05 4.09
N ILE A 143 13.49 -5.25 4.54
CA ILE A 143 12.47 -5.44 5.60
C ILE A 143 12.93 -4.79 6.90
N ALA A 144 14.16 -5.07 7.34
CA ALA A 144 14.66 -4.59 8.61
C ALA A 144 14.74 -3.06 8.64
N VAL A 145 15.23 -2.44 7.56
CA VAL A 145 15.36 -0.98 7.46
C VAL A 145 13.99 -0.32 7.49
N ALA A 146 13.06 -0.73 6.62
CA ALA A 146 11.73 -0.13 6.55
C ALA A 146 10.97 -0.25 7.88
N ALA A 147 10.97 -1.46 8.47
CA ALA A 147 10.25 -1.73 9.70
C ALA A 147 10.84 -0.98 10.90
N LYS A 148 12.17 -1.00 11.09
CA LYS A 148 12.82 -0.31 12.22
C LYS A 148 12.64 1.20 12.14
N ARG A 149 12.73 1.77 10.92
CA ARG A 149 12.48 3.19 10.66
C ARG A 149 11.04 3.55 11.05
N LEU A 150 10.05 2.77 10.61
CA LEU A 150 8.65 2.98 10.98
C LEU A 150 8.38 2.90 12.48
N LEU A 151 8.89 1.87 13.15
CA LEU A 151 8.71 1.72 14.59
C LEU A 151 9.38 2.86 15.37
N ARG A 152 10.55 3.33 14.90
CA ARG A 152 11.24 4.48 15.50
C ARG A 152 10.43 5.78 15.33
N GLU A 153 10.01 6.12 14.12
CA GLU A 153 9.29 7.38 13.88
C GLU A 153 7.90 7.39 14.55
N THR A 154 7.26 6.23 14.66
CA THR A 154 5.95 6.12 15.32
C THR A 154 6.03 5.98 16.83
N GLY A 155 7.22 5.69 17.39
CA GLY A 155 7.43 5.36 18.80
C GLY A 155 6.83 4.03 19.24
N VAL A 156 6.33 3.20 18.32
CA VAL A 156 5.71 1.91 18.64
C VAL A 156 6.79 0.85 18.81
N GLU A 157 6.75 0.13 19.91
CA GLU A 157 7.71 -0.96 20.14
C GLU A 157 7.27 -2.27 19.48
N GLY A 158 8.23 -3.11 19.10
CA GLY A 158 7.95 -4.42 18.50
C GLY A 158 7.05 -5.31 19.36
N ARG A 159 7.16 -5.23 20.70
CA ARG A 159 6.29 -5.98 21.63
C ARG A 159 4.82 -5.57 21.59
N GLU A 160 4.50 -4.43 21.00
CA GLU A 160 3.13 -3.93 20.87
C GLU A 160 2.42 -4.40 19.61
N ILE A 161 3.13 -4.99 18.64
CA ILE A 161 2.57 -5.45 17.37
C ILE A 161 1.81 -6.77 17.54
N ASP A 162 0.53 -6.80 17.16
CA ASP A 162 -0.37 -7.98 17.27
C ASP A 162 -0.33 -8.86 16.03
N ILE A 163 -0.23 -8.22 14.87
CA ILE A 163 -0.36 -8.86 13.57
C ILE A 163 0.80 -8.42 12.69
N VAL A 164 1.42 -9.37 11.99
CA VAL A 164 2.40 -9.10 10.94
C VAL A 164 1.96 -9.78 9.66
N ILE A 165 1.91 -9.02 8.57
CA ILE A 165 1.63 -9.55 7.23
C ILE A 165 2.79 -9.16 6.35
N ILE A 166 3.51 -10.14 5.82
CA ILE A 166 4.58 -9.92 4.86
C ILE A 166 4.13 -10.44 3.51
N ASN A 167 4.36 -9.66 2.45
CA ASN A 167 4.22 -10.14 1.09
C ASN A 167 5.53 -10.00 0.31
N SER A 168 5.90 -11.08 -0.36
CA SER A 168 6.91 -11.18 -1.42
C SER A 168 6.46 -12.32 -2.32
N SER A 169 6.31 -12.06 -3.63
CA SER A 169 5.69 -13.04 -4.50
C SER A 169 6.63 -14.15 -4.89
N LEU A 170 7.92 -13.84 -5.06
CA LEU A 170 8.89 -14.72 -5.68
C LEU A 170 9.99 -15.19 -4.73
N PHE A 171 10.02 -14.72 -3.48
CA PHE A 171 10.98 -15.18 -2.49
C PHE A 171 10.32 -15.62 -1.19
N ASN A 172 10.30 -16.93 -0.98
CA ASN A 172 9.58 -17.59 0.11
C ASN A 172 10.48 -18.64 0.79
N PRO A 173 11.51 -18.22 1.54
CA PRO A 173 12.48 -19.14 2.10
C PRO A 173 11.93 -19.84 3.36
N SER A 174 12.62 -20.89 3.80
CA SER A 174 12.41 -21.53 5.12
C SER A 174 13.65 -21.32 5.99
N PRO A 175 13.54 -20.74 7.21
CA PRO A 175 12.34 -20.12 7.81
C PRO A 175 11.81 -18.92 7.01
N SER A 176 10.51 -18.62 7.17
CA SER A 176 9.80 -17.58 6.44
C SER A 176 10.30 -16.17 6.75
N LEU A 177 10.01 -15.21 5.85
CA LEU A 177 10.29 -13.79 6.08
C LEU A 177 9.54 -13.27 7.31
N SER A 178 8.35 -13.79 7.58
CA SER A 178 7.59 -13.43 8.77
C SER A 178 8.28 -13.88 10.07
N ALA A 179 8.91 -15.05 10.07
CA ALA A 179 9.73 -15.52 11.21
C ALA A 179 10.99 -14.64 11.38
N PHE A 180 11.61 -14.22 10.28
CA PHE A 180 12.70 -13.25 10.31
C PHE A 180 12.25 -11.93 10.96
N ALA A 181 11.09 -11.38 10.58
CA ALA A 181 10.58 -10.15 11.17
C ALA A 181 10.28 -10.28 12.68
N VAL A 182 9.73 -11.43 13.12
CA VAL A 182 9.51 -11.72 14.55
C VAL A 182 10.82 -11.62 15.34
N ARG A 183 11.87 -12.29 14.85
CA ARG A 183 13.20 -12.26 15.47
C ARG A 183 13.81 -10.86 15.45
N THR A 184 13.84 -10.22 14.29
CA THR A 184 14.54 -8.95 14.06
C THR A 184 13.91 -7.78 14.79
N LEU A 185 12.58 -7.76 14.91
CA LEU A 185 11.83 -6.70 15.57
C LEU A 185 11.51 -7.01 17.05
N LYS A 186 12.00 -8.15 17.57
CA LYS A 186 11.75 -8.61 18.96
C LYS A 186 10.27 -8.64 19.30
N LEU A 187 9.47 -9.21 18.39
CA LEU A 187 8.03 -9.33 18.58
C LEU A 187 7.72 -10.36 19.66
N ARG A 188 6.55 -10.24 20.29
CA ARG A 188 6.07 -11.17 21.31
C ARG A 188 5.73 -12.55 20.74
N SER A 189 5.84 -13.57 21.57
CA SER A 189 5.66 -14.99 21.19
C SER A 189 4.25 -15.35 20.69
N ASN A 190 3.24 -14.54 21.00
CA ASN A 190 1.85 -14.77 20.59
C ASN A 190 1.40 -13.97 19.34
N VAL A 191 2.32 -13.21 18.71
CA VAL A 191 2.07 -12.42 17.49
C VAL A 191 1.51 -13.30 16.36
N LYS A 192 0.55 -12.78 15.60
CA LYS A 192 -0.04 -13.48 14.45
C LYS A 192 0.70 -13.09 13.19
N THR A 193 1.31 -14.06 12.51
CA THR A 193 2.11 -13.78 11.32
C THR A 193 1.57 -14.46 10.07
N PHE A 194 1.59 -13.76 8.95
CA PHE A 194 1.16 -14.25 7.64
C PHE A 194 2.23 -13.93 6.59
N ASN A 195 2.57 -14.91 5.76
CA ASN A 195 3.49 -14.74 4.64
C ASN A 195 2.71 -15.00 3.33
N LEU A 196 2.64 -13.98 2.48
CA LEU A 196 1.79 -13.94 1.29
C LEU A 196 2.65 -13.97 0.02
N ALA A 197 2.30 -14.85 -0.93
CA ALA A 197 3.08 -15.11 -2.14
C ALA A 197 2.23 -15.18 -3.42
N GLY A 198 2.88 -15.13 -4.60
CA GLY A 198 2.25 -15.45 -5.89
C GLY A 198 1.18 -14.47 -6.41
N MET A 199 1.09 -13.26 -5.85
CA MET A 199 0.07 -12.26 -6.22
C MET A 199 0.62 -11.05 -6.97
N GLY A 200 1.95 -10.99 -7.12
CA GLY A 200 2.70 -9.95 -7.82
C GLY A 200 2.43 -8.56 -7.24
N CYS A 201 2.44 -7.57 -8.12
CA CYS A 201 2.32 -6.17 -7.75
C CYS A 201 0.99 -5.77 -7.05
N SER A 202 -0.01 -6.65 -7.03
CA SER A 202 -1.28 -6.43 -6.32
C SER A 202 -1.21 -6.77 -4.81
N ALA A 203 -0.15 -7.45 -4.37
CA ALA A 203 -0.04 -8.05 -3.05
C ALA A 203 -0.03 -7.03 -1.89
N GLY A 204 0.48 -5.82 -2.12
CA GLY A 204 0.47 -4.75 -1.11
C GLY A 204 -0.94 -4.40 -0.64
N LEU A 205 -1.83 -4.01 -1.56
CA LEU A 205 -3.23 -3.67 -1.22
C LEU A 205 -4.04 -4.88 -0.74
N LEU A 206 -3.70 -6.09 -1.20
CA LEU A 206 -4.29 -7.31 -0.68
C LEU A 206 -3.94 -7.52 0.80
N SER A 207 -2.69 -7.23 1.17
CA SER A 207 -2.23 -7.32 2.56
C SER A 207 -2.95 -6.31 3.45
N ILE A 208 -3.28 -5.12 2.93
CA ILE A 208 -4.11 -4.13 3.63
C ILE A 208 -5.54 -4.65 3.84
N ASP A 209 -6.15 -5.27 2.83
CA ASP A 209 -7.49 -5.86 2.97
C ASP A 209 -7.50 -7.00 4.00
N LEU A 210 -6.45 -7.83 4.03
CA LEU A 210 -6.28 -8.86 5.06
C LEU A 210 -6.11 -8.24 6.45
N ALA A 211 -5.26 -7.23 6.59
CA ALA A 211 -5.05 -6.51 7.85
C ALA A 211 -6.36 -5.90 8.36
N LYS A 212 -7.15 -5.28 7.49
CA LYS A 212 -8.47 -4.74 7.83
C LYS A 212 -9.37 -5.80 8.42
N HIS A 213 -9.45 -6.99 7.82
CA HIS A 213 -10.27 -8.08 8.33
C HIS A 213 -9.76 -8.61 9.67
N LEU A 214 -8.45 -8.76 9.83
CA LEU A 214 -7.86 -9.19 11.10
C LEU A 214 -8.09 -8.16 12.21
N LEU A 215 -7.95 -6.86 11.92
CA LEU A 215 -8.25 -5.78 12.87
C LEU A 215 -9.75 -5.68 13.21
N ARG A 216 -10.67 -6.22 12.41
CA ARG A 216 -12.08 -6.31 12.83
C ARG A 216 -12.27 -7.32 13.96
N VAL A 217 -11.51 -8.41 13.93
CA VAL A 217 -11.55 -9.51 14.90
C VAL A 217 -10.70 -9.17 16.13
N HIS A 218 -9.48 -8.68 15.93
CA HIS A 218 -8.55 -8.33 16.99
C HIS A 218 -8.69 -6.84 17.36
N LYS A 219 -9.44 -6.57 18.43
CA LYS A 219 -9.68 -5.21 18.93
C LYS A 219 -8.43 -4.61 19.57
N ASN A 220 -8.33 -3.28 19.53
CA ASN A 220 -7.26 -2.51 20.17
C ASN A 220 -5.84 -3.02 19.81
N SER A 221 -5.60 -3.27 18.53
CA SER A 221 -4.42 -3.97 18.01
C SER A 221 -3.65 -3.13 16.99
N TYR A 222 -2.34 -3.39 16.89
CA TYR A 222 -1.49 -2.94 15.78
C TYR A 222 -1.25 -4.06 14.77
N ALA A 223 -1.35 -3.73 13.49
CA ALA A 223 -0.98 -4.60 12.38
C ALA A 223 0.14 -3.97 11.56
N LEU A 224 1.27 -4.67 11.46
CA LEU A 224 2.41 -4.29 10.63
C LEU A 224 2.34 -5.04 9.30
N VAL A 225 2.22 -4.31 8.20
CA VAL A 225 2.31 -4.86 6.85
C VAL A 225 3.67 -4.53 6.25
N LEU A 226 4.36 -5.53 5.72
CA LEU A 226 5.64 -5.40 5.03
C LEU A 226 5.48 -5.87 3.60
N SER A 227 5.70 -4.97 2.65
CA SER A 227 5.53 -5.21 1.22
C SER A 227 6.88 -5.07 0.55
N THR A 228 7.39 -6.13 -0.07
CA THR A 228 8.70 -6.13 -0.74
C THR A 228 8.74 -7.19 -1.82
N GLU A 229 9.78 -7.18 -2.66
CA GLU A 229 10.05 -8.24 -3.61
C GLU A 229 11.55 -8.47 -3.73
N ASN A 230 11.92 -9.72 -3.95
CA ASN A 230 13.30 -10.09 -4.23
C ASN A 230 13.54 -10.12 -5.74
N ILE A 231 14.51 -9.35 -6.21
CA ILE A 231 14.89 -9.39 -7.62
C ILE A 231 16.20 -10.15 -7.86
N THR A 232 17.04 -10.37 -6.83
CA THR A 232 18.31 -11.10 -6.97
C THR A 232 18.10 -12.52 -7.47
N ASN A 233 17.18 -13.28 -6.88
CA ASN A 233 16.97 -14.71 -7.21
C ASN A 233 16.06 -14.92 -8.44
N ASN A 234 15.45 -13.85 -8.95
CA ASN A 234 14.41 -13.93 -9.97
C ASN A 234 14.76 -13.17 -11.25
N PHE A 235 16.03 -12.76 -11.38
CA PHE A 235 16.54 -12.23 -12.63
C PHE A 235 16.60 -13.36 -13.67
N TYR A 236 16.05 -13.12 -14.85
CA TYR A 236 16.00 -14.14 -15.89
C TYR A 236 17.32 -14.17 -16.67
N PHE A 237 18.02 -15.30 -16.57
CA PHE A 237 19.31 -15.56 -17.20
C PHE A 237 19.21 -16.44 -18.48
N GLY A 238 18.05 -16.51 -19.13
CA GLY A 238 17.92 -17.24 -20.40
C GLY A 238 17.99 -16.33 -21.63
N ASN A 239 18.12 -16.92 -22.83
CA ASN A 239 18.15 -16.20 -24.11
C ASN A 239 16.92 -16.42 -24.99
N LYS A 240 16.07 -17.40 -24.67
CA LYS A 240 14.99 -17.83 -25.54
C LYS A 240 13.71 -17.01 -25.38
N GLU A 241 13.40 -16.61 -24.14
CA GLU A 241 12.11 -16.01 -23.80
C GLU A 241 12.17 -14.49 -23.58
N ARG A 242 11.86 -13.72 -24.62
CA ARG A 242 11.79 -12.24 -24.54
C ARG A 242 10.74 -11.73 -23.56
N SER A 243 9.67 -12.50 -23.33
CA SER A 243 8.62 -12.13 -22.36
C SER A 243 9.14 -12.09 -20.93
N MET A 244 10.19 -12.86 -20.62
CA MET A 244 10.85 -12.86 -19.31
C MET A 244 11.87 -11.74 -19.17
N MET A 245 12.57 -11.39 -20.26
CA MET A 245 13.52 -10.28 -20.30
C MET A 245 12.87 -8.91 -20.01
N LEU A 246 11.56 -8.77 -20.26
CA LEU A 246 10.79 -7.57 -19.88
C LEU A 246 10.89 -7.31 -18.37
N ALA A 247 10.87 -8.36 -17.54
CA ALA A 247 10.94 -8.22 -16.09
C ALA A 247 12.29 -7.65 -15.64
N ASN A 248 13.40 -8.11 -16.22
CA ASN A 248 14.75 -7.63 -15.92
C ASN A 248 14.89 -6.10 -16.10
N ALA A 249 14.27 -5.54 -17.14
CA ALA A 249 14.32 -4.11 -17.42
C ALA A 249 13.43 -3.29 -16.47
N LEU A 250 12.29 -3.82 -16.03
CA LEU A 250 11.26 -3.08 -15.28
C LEU A 250 11.46 -3.08 -13.77
N PHE A 251 11.79 -4.24 -13.20
CA PHE A 251 11.74 -4.44 -11.75
C PHE A 251 12.96 -3.84 -11.05
N ARG A 252 12.71 -3.28 -9.88
CA ARG A 252 13.69 -2.68 -8.98
C ARG A 252 13.37 -3.09 -7.55
N CYS A 253 14.36 -2.95 -6.68
CA CYS A 253 14.23 -3.36 -5.28
C CYS A 253 13.58 -2.25 -4.44
N GLY A 254 12.77 -2.64 -3.45
CA GLY A 254 12.17 -1.71 -2.51
C GLY A 254 11.32 -2.42 -1.47
N CYS A 255 11.07 -1.74 -0.35
CA CYS A 255 10.16 -2.20 0.68
C CYS A 255 9.34 -1.04 1.24
N ALA A 256 8.06 -1.31 1.49
CA ALA A 256 7.18 -0.45 2.27
C ALA A 256 6.77 -1.18 3.56
N ALA A 257 7.02 -0.55 4.70
CA ALA A 257 6.47 -0.95 6.00
C ALA A 257 5.28 -0.04 6.31
N ILE A 258 4.15 -0.63 6.72
CA ILE A 258 2.88 0.08 6.93
C ILE A 258 2.31 -0.31 8.28
N LEU A 259 2.05 0.67 9.15
CA LEU A 259 1.49 0.45 10.47
C LEU A 259 0.00 0.81 10.46
N LEU A 260 -0.83 -0.21 10.63
CA LEU A 260 -2.27 -0.08 10.75
C LEU A 260 -2.72 -0.28 12.20
N SER A 261 -3.84 0.35 12.57
CA SER A 261 -4.40 0.24 13.91
C SER A 261 -5.91 0.39 13.90
N ASN A 262 -6.58 -0.27 14.84
CA ASN A 262 -7.98 0.01 15.18
C ASN A 262 -8.13 0.61 16.59
N LYS A 263 -7.01 1.00 17.22
CA LYS A 263 -7.01 1.62 18.55
C LYS A 263 -7.61 3.03 18.43
N HIS A 264 -8.59 3.35 19.27
CA HIS A 264 -9.22 4.67 19.26
C HIS A 264 -8.22 5.81 19.55
N THR A 265 -7.22 5.54 20.39
CA THR A 265 -6.14 6.51 20.72
C THR A 265 -5.32 6.92 19.51
N GLU A 266 -5.22 6.05 18.50
CA GLU A 266 -4.44 6.28 17.30
C GLU A 266 -5.15 7.19 16.29
N GLY A 267 -6.47 7.26 16.34
CA GLY A 267 -7.27 8.05 15.39
C GLY A 267 -6.92 9.54 15.37
N ARG A 268 -6.35 10.10 16.46
CA ARG A 268 -5.93 11.51 16.53
C ARG A 268 -4.62 11.80 15.78
N ARG A 269 -3.69 10.83 15.72
CA ARG A 269 -2.37 11.01 15.10
C ARG A 269 -2.26 10.36 13.72
N ALA A 270 -3.13 9.39 13.43
CA ALA A 270 -3.15 8.66 12.19
C ALA A 270 -3.23 9.58 10.97
N LYS A 271 -2.49 9.23 9.92
CA LYS A 271 -2.47 9.98 8.66
C LYS A 271 -3.77 9.79 7.87
N LEU A 272 -4.21 8.54 7.73
CA LEU A 272 -5.37 8.18 6.92
C LEU A 272 -6.29 7.16 7.61
N GLU A 273 -7.54 7.11 7.18
CA GLU A 273 -8.53 6.07 7.52
C GLU A 273 -8.90 5.28 6.26
N LEU A 274 -8.85 3.95 6.35
CA LEU A 274 -9.25 3.07 5.26
C LEU A 274 -10.78 2.98 5.15
N LEU A 275 -11.34 3.60 4.13
CA LEU A 275 -12.79 3.55 3.87
C LEU A 275 -13.19 2.23 3.23
N ARG A 276 -12.44 1.80 2.21
CA ARG A 276 -12.83 0.66 1.39
C ARG A 276 -11.64 -0.05 0.77
N CYS A 277 -11.74 -1.38 0.74
CA CYS A 277 -10.92 -2.25 -0.10
C CYS A 277 -11.84 -3.01 -1.05
N VAL A 278 -11.47 -3.09 -2.32
CA VAL A 278 -12.17 -3.90 -3.32
C VAL A 278 -11.16 -4.73 -4.09
N ARG A 279 -11.41 -6.04 -4.14
CA ARG A 279 -10.64 -7.01 -4.90
C ARG A 279 -11.49 -7.62 -6.00
N THR A 280 -10.89 -7.73 -7.19
CA THR A 280 -11.40 -8.55 -8.29
C THR A 280 -10.35 -9.57 -8.72
N HIS A 281 -10.85 -10.72 -9.16
CA HIS A 281 -10.05 -11.88 -9.51
C HIS A 281 -10.54 -12.41 -10.86
N LEU A 282 -9.64 -12.46 -11.83
CA LEU A 282 -9.92 -12.94 -13.17
C LEU A 282 -9.28 -14.30 -13.47
N GLY A 283 -8.73 -15.01 -12.49
CA GLY A 283 -8.04 -16.28 -12.75
C GLY A 283 -8.88 -17.47 -13.19
N ALA A 284 -10.20 -17.30 -13.36
CA ALA A 284 -11.02 -18.25 -14.10
C ALA A 284 -10.94 -18.04 -15.63
N ASP A 285 -10.50 -16.86 -16.07
CA ASP A 285 -10.25 -16.55 -17.48
C ASP A 285 -8.82 -16.96 -17.85
N GLN A 286 -8.69 -17.80 -18.88
CA GLN A 286 -7.39 -18.38 -19.28
C GLN A 286 -6.37 -17.30 -19.67
N LYS A 287 -6.79 -16.32 -20.46
CA LYS A 287 -5.91 -15.22 -20.90
C LYS A 287 -5.39 -14.40 -19.72
N ALA A 288 -6.26 -14.16 -18.73
CA ALA A 288 -5.88 -13.47 -17.51
C ALA A 288 -4.96 -14.32 -16.62
N PHE A 289 -5.21 -15.62 -16.52
CA PHE A 289 -4.37 -16.55 -15.76
C PHE A 289 -2.95 -16.64 -16.33
N GLU A 290 -2.82 -16.73 -17.66
CA GLU A 290 -1.54 -16.88 -18.36
C GLU A 290 -0.78 -15.55 -18.54
N SER A 291 -1.42 -14.42 -18.30
CA SER A 291 -0.84 -13.08 -18.59
C SER A 291 0.46 -12.77 -17.85
N VAL A 292 0.64 -13.33 -16.64
CA VAL A 292 1.85 -13.19 -15.83
C VAL A 292 2.13 -14.53 -15.16
N GLN A 293 3.22 -15.19 -15.57
CA GLN A 293 3.60 -16.50 -15.06
C GLN A 293 5.07 -16.55 -14.65
N HIS A 294 5.34 -17.18 -13.52
CA HIS A 294 6.68 -17.59 -13.15
C HIS A 294 6.89 -19.02 -13.67
N ARG A 295 7.80 -19.20 -14.63
CA ARG A 295 8.07 -20.49 -15.28
C ARG A 295 9.55 -20.61 -15.62
N GLN A 296 9.96 -21.81 -16.00
CA GLN A 296 11.26 -22.03 -16.61
C GLN A 296 11.14 -21.96 -18.14
N ASP A 297 12.21 -21.55 -18.80
CA ASP A 297 12.38 -21.76 -20.24
C ASP A 297 12.85 -23.20 -20.53
N ASP A 298 13.01 -23.53 -21.82
CA ASP A 298 13.43 -24.87 -22.25
C ASP A 298 14.86 -25.25 -21.80
N ASP A 299 15.67 -24.27 -21.39
CA ASP A 299 17.04 -24.49 -20.87
C ASP A 299 17.07 -24.54 -19.34
N GLY A 300 15.90 -24.44 -18.68
CA GLY A 300 15.76 -24.52 -17.23
C GLY A 300 15.93 -23.19 -16.49
N PHE A 301 16.12 -22.07 -17.20
CA PHE A 301 16.23 -20.76 -16.57
C PHE A 301 14.86 -20.26 -16.11
N ALA A 302 14.72 -20.00 -14.82
CA ALA A 302 13.50 -19.44 -14.24
C ALA A 302 13.36 -17.95 -14.56
N GLY A 303 12.14 -17.51 -14.82
CA GLY A 303 11.84 -16.11 -15.06
C GLY A 303 10.35 -15.80 -15.03
N VAL A 304 10.03 -14.50 -14.95
CA VAL A 304 8.64 -14.01 -14.95
C VAL A 304 8.25 -13.60 -16.36
N SER A 305 7.46 -14.44 -17.02
CA SER A 305 6.92 -14.18 -18.36
C SER A 305 5.77 -13.17 -18.29
N LEU A 306 5.93 -12.02 -18.95
CA LEU A 306 4.89 -11.01 -19.15
C LEU A 306 4.33 -11.09 -20.57
N GLN A 307 3.05 -11.44 -20.71
CA GLN A 307 2.41 -11.61 -22.02
C GLN A 307 2.07 -10.27 -22.67
N THR A 308 1.99 -10.25 -24.01
CA THR A 308 1.68 -9.02 -24.79
C THR A 308 0.25 -8.51 -24.57
N ASN A 309 -0.67 -9.36 -24.14
CA ASN A 309 -2.06 -9.02 -23.81
C ASN A 309 -2.24 -8.40 -22.41
N LEU A 310 -1.15 -8.20 -21.65
CA LEU A 310 -1.18 -7.73 -20.26
C LEU A 310 -2.00 -6.45 -20.06
N VAL A 311 -1.88 -5.48 -20.97
CA VAL A 311 -2.60 -4.19 -20.88
C VAL A 311 -4.10 -4.37 -21.10
N GLU A 312 -4.50 -5.28 -21.98
CA GLU A 312 -5.91 -5.61 -22.23
C GLU A 312 -6.53 -6.28 -21.00
N VAL A 313 -5.86 -7.30 -20.47
CA VAL A 313 -6.25 -8.03 -19.24
C VAL A 313 -6.35 -7.07 -18.06
N ALA A 314 -5.38 -6.17 -17.91
CA ALA A 314 -5.40 -5.10 -16.91
C ALA A 314 -6.63 -4.20 -17.03
N GLY A 315 -6.97 -3.78 -18.25
CA GLY A 315 -8.18 -2.98 -18.51
C GLY A 315 -9.46 -3.72 -18.13
N THR A 316 -9.55 -5.03 -18.41
CA THR A 316 -10.69 -5.87 -18.01
C THR A 316 -10.79 -6.03 -16.49
N ALA A 317 -9.66 -6.28 -15.82
CA ALA A 317 -9.62 -6.40 -14.36
C ALA A 317 -10.00 -5.11 -13.65
N LEU A 318 -9.53 -3.96 -14.16
CA LEU A 318 -9.87 -2.65 -13.67
C LEU A 318 -11.36 -2.34 -13.86
N ARG A 319 -11.93 -2.63 -15.04
CA ARG A 319 -13.39 -2.47 -15.28
C ARG A 319 -14.20 -3.28 -14.26
N ALA A 320 -13.87 -4.54 -14.05
CA ALA A 320 -14.53 -5.37 -13.06
C ALA A 320 -14.40 -4.80 -11.64
N ASN A 321 -13.24 -4.24 -11.29
CA ASN A 321 -13.00 -3.63 -9.98
C ASN A 321 -13.86 -2.36 -9.81
N ILE A 322 -13.89 -1.50 -10.82
CA ILE A 322 -14.69 -0.28 -10.86
C ILE A 322 -16.17 -0.58 -10.68
N THR A 323 -16.71 -1.62 -11.35
CA THR A 323 -18.13 -1.99 -11.19
C THR A 323 -18.50 -2.28 -9.74
N LYS A 324 -17.57 -2.83 -8.95
CA LYS A 324 -17.79 -3.08 -7.51
C LYS A 324 -17.52 -1.85 -6.63
N LEU A 325 -16.54 -1.02 -7.00
CA LEU A 325 -16.13 0.14 -6.21
C LEU A 325 -17.06 1.35 -6.41
N ALA A 326 -17.39 1.67 -7.65
CA ALA A 326 -18.11 2.88 -8.05
C ALA A 326 -19.40 3.13 -7.26
N PRO A 327 -20.31 2.14 -7.05
CA PRO A 327 -21.55 2.36 -6.29
C PRO A 327 -21.33 2.81 -4.84
N SER A 328 -20.16 2.51 -4.27
CA SER A 328 -19.85 2.80 -2.87
C SER A 328 -19.07 4.09 -2.64
N ILE A 329 -18.60 4.75 -3.71
CA ILE A 329 -17.80 5.97 -3.59
C ILE A 329 -18.35 7.14 -4.41
N LEU A 330 -19.03 6.87 -5.54
CA LEU A 330 -19.50 7.92 -6.43
C LEU A 330 -20.76 8.62 -5.91
N PRO A 331 -20.92 9.93 -6.19
CA PRO A 331 -22.17 10.62 -5.95
C PRO A 331 -23.32 10.02 -6.77
N LEU A 332 -24.54 10.09 -6.24
CA LEU A 332 -25.75 9.57 -6.88
C LEU A 332 -25.93 10.06 -8.32
N MET A 333 -25.62 11.33 -8.59
CA MET A 333 -25.73 11.91 -9.94
C MET A 333 -24.82 11.24 -10.96
N GLU A 334 -23.63 10.76 -10.56
CA GLU A 334 -22.75 10.02 -11.46
C GLU A 334 -23.26 8.60 -11.70
N LEU A 335 -23.83 7.95 -10.67
CA LEU A 335 -24.45 6.63 -10.79
C LEU A 335 -25.68 6.66 -11.72
N LEU A 336 -26.49 7.72 -11.65
CA LEU A 336 -27.63 7.93 -12.55
C LEU A 336 -27.18 8.06 -14.01
N LYS A 337 -26.11 8.83 -14.29
CA LYS A 337 -25.55 8.94 -15.65
C LYS A 337 -25.05 7.61 -16.20
N VAL A 338 -24.36 6.82 -15.36
CA VAL A 338 -23.94 5.47 -15.74
C VAL A 338 -25.13 4.61 -16.08
N SER A 339 -26.16 4.60 -15.23
CA SER A 339 -27.37 3.80 -15.42
C SER A 339 -28.13 4.19 -16.70
N MET A 340 -28.32 5.49 -16.94
CA MET A 340 -28.91 6.00 -18.18
C MET A 340 -28.09 5.62 -19.41
N SER A 341 -26.75 5.65 -19.31
CA SER A 341 -25.88 5.23 -20.41
C SER A 341 -25.98 3.74 -20.70
N MET A 342 -26.13 2.88 -19.68
CA MET A 342 -26.34 1.44 -19.85
C MET A 342 -27.66 1.17 -20.58
N VAL A 343 -28.74 1.85 -20.18
CA VAL A 343 -30.05 1.75 -20.85
C VAL A 343 -29.93 2.20 -22.32
N ARG A 344 -29.28 3.34 -22.57
CA ARG A 344 -29.07 3.86 -23.92
C ARG A 344 -28.27 2.89 -24.80
N VAL A 345 -27.20 2.29 -24.28
CA VAL A 345 -26.40 1.29 -25.01
C VAL A 345 -27.24 0.04 -25.30
N LYS A 346 -28.01 -0.44 -24.33
CA LYS A 346 -28.87 -1.63 -24.51
C LYS A 346 -30.01 -1.42 -25.50
N LEU A 347 -30.56 -0.20 -25.59
CA LEU A 347 -31.62 0.17 -26.54
C LEU A 347 -31.07 0.57 -27.92
N SER A 348 -29.78 0.88 -28.03
CA SER A 348 -29.17 1.28 -29.31
C SER A 348 -28.88 0.06 -30.18
N LYS A 349 -29.24 0.15 -31.47
CA LYS A 349 -28.81 -0.82 -32.50
C LYS A 349 -27.38 -0.55 -33.02
N SER A 350 -26.75 0.54 -32.57
CA SER A 350 -25.41 0.92 -33.03
C SER A 350 -24.32 0.17 -32.27
N LYS A 351 -23.37 -0.41 -33.01
CA LYS A 351 -22.14 -1.00 -32.44
C LYS A 351 -21.19 0.04 -31.84
N ASP A 352 -21.40 1.33 -32.11
CA ASP A 352 -20.54 2.43 -31.64
C ASP A 352 -21.04 3.09 -30.33
N ALA A 353 -22.15 2.61 -29.77
CA ALA A 353 -22.67 3.14 -28.52
C ALA A 353 -21.71 2.85 -27.36
N LYS A 354 -20.96 3.87 -26.91
CA LYS A 354 -19.99 3.75 -25.82
C LYS A 354 -20.64 3.98 -24.47
N LEU A 355 -20.25 3.17 -23.49
CA LEU A 355 -20.67 3.35 -22.09
C LEU A 355 -20.08 4.66 -21.53
N TYR A 356 -20.88 5.35 -20.71
CA TYR A 356 -20.37 6.51 -19.99
C TYR A 356 -19.32 6.08 -18.95
N VAL A 357 -18.16 6.71 -18.99
CA VAL A 357 -17.14 6.57 -17.94
C VAL A 357 -17.44 7.63 -16.87
N PRO A 358 -17.80 7.22 -15.64
CA PRO A 358 -18.11 8.17 -14.57
C PRO A 358 -16.89 9.01 -14.17
N ASN A 359 -17.15 10.25 -13.75
CA ASN A 359 -16.09 11.14 -13.31
C ASN A 359 -15.72 10.83 -11.85
N PHE A 360 -14.68 10.00 -11.67
CA PHE A 360 -14.17 9.64 -10.34
C PHE A 360 -13.59 10.82 -9.56
N LYS A 361 -13.19 11.91 -10.22
CA LYS A 361 -12.67 13.12 -9.57
C LYS A 361 -13.70 13.85 -8.71
N LYS A 362 -14.98 13.49 -8.82
CA LYS A 362 -16.04 13.98 -7.92
C LYS A 362 -16.06 13.28 -6.56
N ALA A 363 -15.36 12.15 -6.46
CA ALA A 363 -15.34 11.31 -5.26
C ALA A 363 -13.94 11.09 -4.69
N ILE A 364 -12.90 11.26 -5.52
CA ILE A 364 -11.50 10.98 -5.23
C ILE A 364 -10.67 12.19 -5.63
N ASP A 365 -9.83 12.64 -4.71
CA ASP A 365 -8.99 13.84 -4.90
C ASP A 365 -7.60 13.47 -5.42
N HIS A 366 -7.07 12.30 -5.01
CA HIS A 366 -5.74 11.84 -5.38
C HIS A 366 -5.74 10.38 -5.85
N PHE A 367 -4.99 10.10 -6.93
CA PHE A 367 -4.88 8.78 -7.52
C PHE A 367 -3.44 8.26 -7.40
N CYS A 368 -3.29 7.08 -6.82
CA CYS A 368 -2.00 6.40 -6.64
C CYS A 368 -2.03 5.08 -7.44
N ILE A 369 -1.76 5.19 -8.74
CA ILE A 369 -1.69 4.04 -9.64
C ILE A 369 -0.35 3.34 -9.43
N HIS A 370 -0.37 2.01 -9.30
CA HIS A 370 0.83 1.21 -9.16
C HIS A 370 1.86 1.50 -10.27
N PRO A 371 3.13 1.80 -9.93
CA PRO A 371 4.20 2.07 -10.88
C PRO A 371 4.72 0.78 -11.55
N GLY A 372 3.85 0.07 -12.26
CA GLY A 372 4.21 -1.21 -12.90
C GLY A 372 4.96 -1.04 -14.22
N GLY A 373 4.65 0.04 -14.94
CA GLY A 373 5.22 0.39 -16.23
C GLY A 373 4.41 1.50 -16.89
N ARG A 374 5.06 2.36 -17.68
CA ARG A 374 4.45 3.55 -18.27
C ARG A 374 3.16 3.24 -19.04
N ALA A 375 3.19 2.22 -19.90
CA ALA A 375 2.04 1.85 -20.72
C ALA A 375 0.78 1.49 -19.90
N VAL A 376 0.97 0.82 -18.76
CA VAL A 376 -0.15 0.45 -17.88
C VAL A 376 -0.71 1.69 -17.16
N ILE A 377 0.15 2.57 -16.65
CA ILE A 377 -0.26 3.81 -15.99
C ILE A 377 -1.06 4.69 -16.97
N ASP A 378 -0.53 4.86 -18.19
CA ASP A 378 -1.15 5.68 -19.23
C ASP A 378 -2.49 5.09 -19.70
N ALA A 379 -2.57 3.77 -19.84
CA ALA A 379 -3.80 3.08 -20.19
C ALA A 379 -4.89 3.23 -19.12
N ILE A 380 -4.51 3.13 -17.83
CA ILE A 380 -5.43 3.36 -16.70
C ILE A 380 -5.89 4.82 -16.68
N GLY A 381 -4.95 5.77 -16.81
CA GLY A 381 -5.23 7.20 -16.85
C GLY A 381 -6.23 7.55 -17.95
N LYS A 382 -5.97 7.10 -19.18
CA LYS A 382 -6.87 7.28 -20.32
C LYS A 382 -8.23 6.61 -20.09
N GLY A 383 -8.25 5.40 -19.55
CA GLY A 383 -9.48 4.65 -19.27
C GLY A 383 -10.38 5.33 -18.24
N LEU A 384 -9.78 6.01 -17.26
CA LEU A 384 -10.46 6.76 -16.20
C LEU A 384 -10.66 8.24 -16.51
N LYS A 385 -10.15 8.73 -17.65
CA LYS A 385 -10.14 10.15 -18.05
C LYS A 385 -9.46 11.07 -17.02
N LEU A 386 -8.32 10.60 -16.50
CA LEU A 386 -7.49 11.32 -15.55
C LEU A 386 -6.54 12.28 -16.27
N SER A 387 -6.21 13.40 -15.61
CA SER A 387 -5.22 14.37 -16.13
C SER A 387 -3.79 13.90 -15.84
N GLU A 388 -2.82 14.60 -16.42
CA GLU A 388 -1.39 14.36 -16.15
C GLU A 388 -1.07 14.48 -14.66
N TYR A 389 -1.62 15.51 -13.98
CA TYR A 389 -1.51 15.68 -12.52
C TYR A 389 -1.99 14.46 -11.72
N ASP A 390 -3.09 13.83 -12.15
CA ASP A 390 -3.72 12.72 -11.44
C ASP A 390 -2.88 11.43 -11.56
N ILE A 391 -2.20 11.21 -12.69
CA ILE A 391 -1.36 10.02 -12.93
C ILE A 391 0.11 10.22 -12.56
N ASP A 392 0.51 11.47 -12.33
CA ASP A 392 1.85 11.91 -11.95
C ASP A 392 2.45 11.10 -10.79
N PRO A 393 1.72 10.78 -9.68
CA PRO A 393 2.30 10.03 -8.57
C PRO A 393 2.82 8.64 -8.97
N GLY A 394 2.09 7.95 -9.85
CA GLY A 394 2.52 6.65 -10.37
C GLY A 394 3.70 6.78 -11.34
N ARG A 395 3.69 7.81 -12.21
CA ARG A 395 4.78 8.04 -13.17
C ARG A 395 6.07 8.46 -12.51
N MET A 396 6.02 9.38 -11.54
CA MET A 396 7.22 9.81 -10.82
C MET A 396 7.79 8.67 -10.00
N ALA A 397 6.95 7.90 -9.28
CA ALA A 397 7.42 6.72 -8.55
C ALA A 397 8.13 5.71 -9.48
N LEU A 398 7.57 5.46 -10.66
CA LEU A 398 8.20 4.62 -11.67
C LEU A 398 9.54 5.20 -12.15
N LYS A 399 9.60 6.51 -12.41
CA LYS A 399 10.84 7.18 -12.85
C LYS A 399 11.93 7.11 -11.79
N ARG A 400 11.59 7.38 -10.52
CA ARG A 400 12.57 7.50 -9.44
C ARG A 400 13.00 6.16 -8.85
N PHE A 401 12.06 5.22 -8.71
CA PHE A 401 12.28 3.97 -7.96
C PHE A 401 12.07 2.72 -8.83
N GLY A 402 11.48 2.84 -10.02
CA GLY A 402 11.13 1.70 -10.87
C GLY A 402 9.94 0.91 -10.35
N ASN A 403 9.75 -0.29 -10.90
CA ASN A 403 8.69 -1.18 -10.43
C ASN A 403 9.17 -1.97 -9.21
N THR A 404 8.82 -1.49 -8.01
CA THR A 404 9.11 -2.14 -6.71
C THR A 404 8.01 -3.13 -6.28
N SER A 405 7.34 -3.75 -7.26
CA SER A 405 6.30 -4.76 -7.07
C SER A 405 5.19 -4.27 -6.12
N GLY A 406 4.75 -5.10 -5.18
CA GLY A 406 3.67 -4.83 -4.24
C GLY A 406 3.85 -3.59 -3.36
N SER A 407 5.07 -3.04 -3.28
CA SER A 407 5.36 -1.82 -2.51
C SER A 407 5.13 -0.52 -3.31
N GLY A 408 5.05 -0.58 -4.64
CA GLY A 408 5.08 0.61 -5.51
C GLY A 408 3.96 1.65 -5.27
N VAL A 409 2.76 1.22 -4.89
CA VAL A 409 1.65 2.16 -4.59
C VAL A 409 1.92 3.05 -3.37
N TRP A 410 2.82 2.63 -2.48
CA TRP A 410 3.24 3.40 -1.32
C TRP A 410 4.26 4.47 -1.69
N TYR A 411 5.13 4.20 -2.67
CA TYR A 411 6.00 5.22 -3.24
C TYR A 411 5.20 6.31 -3.96
N ALA A 412 4.11 5.95 -4.65
CA ALA A 412 3.19 6.91 -5.25
C ALA A 412 2.44 7.75 -4.18
N LEU A 413 2.00 7.13 -3.08
CA LEU A 413 1.40 7.88 -1.97
C LEU A 413 2.41 8.85 -1.32
N ALA A 414 3.65 8.39 -1.13
CA ALA A 414 4.72 9.18 -0.54
C ALA A 414 5.08 10.39 -1.42
N TYR A 415 4.95 10.26 -2.74
CA TYR A 415 5.10 11.39 -3.64
C TYR A 415 4.03 12.46 -3.39
N CYS A 416 2.77 12.06 -3.23
CA CYS A 416 1.69 13.01 -2.89
C CYS A 416 1.93 13.72 -1.55
N GLU A 417 2.43 13.00 -0.55
CA GLU A 417 2.83 13.58 0.75
C GLU A 417 3.97 14.59 0.60
N ALA A 418 5.04 14.23 -0.11
CA ALA A 418 6.21 15.09 -0.29
C ALA A 418 5.90 16.34 -1.11
N GLN A 419 4.96 16.25 -2.06
CA GLN A 419 4.42 17.40 -2.81
C GLN A 419 3.42 18.26 -1.98
N GLY A 420 3.13 17.89 -0.73
CA GLY A 420 2.18 18.62 0.12
C GLY A 420 0.72 18.57 -0.38
N ARG A 421 0.37 17.57 -1.22
CA ARG A 421 -0.93 17.47 -1.89
C ARG A 421 -2.07 17.06 -0.95
N LEU A 422 -1.78 16.33 0.12
CA LEU A 422 -2.80 15.69 0.96
C LEU A 422 -3.34 16.62 2.04
N LYS A 423 -4.60 17.05 1.90
CA LYS A 423 -5.31 17.88 2.87
C LYS A 423 -6.38 17.07 3.63
N LYS A 424 -6.72 17.52 4.83
CA LYS A 424 -7.74 16.87 5.66
C LYS A 424 -9.06 16.76 4.91
N GLY A 425 -9.64 15.56 4.88
CA GLY A 425 -10.90 15.26 4.20
C GLY A 425 -10.73 14.71 2.79
N ASP A 426 -9.57 14.93 2.17
CA ASP A 426 -9.25 14.39 0.85
C ASP A 426 -9.36 12.87 0.84
N LYS A 427 -9.72 12.33 -0.33
CA LYS A 427 -9.77 10.89 -0.57
C LYS A 427 -8.69 10.47 -1.55
N VAL A 428 -7.95 9.44 -1.16
CA VAL A 428 -6.89 8.84 -1.98
C VAL A 428 -7.34 7.48 -2.47
N TRP A 429 -7.20 7.21 -3.76
CA TRP A 429 -7.44 5.90 -4.35
C TRP A 429 -6.15 5.27 -4.83
N GLN A 430 -5.73 4.20 -4.15
CA GLN A 430 -4.65 3.33 -4.61
C GLN A 430 -5.19 2.21 -5.50
N ILE A 431 -4.52 1.98 -6.64
CA ILE A 431 -4.89 0.95 -7.63
C ILE A 431 -3.67 0.07 -7.89
N ALA A 432 -3.79 -1.24 -7.67
CA ALA A 432 -2.73 -2.20 -7.93
C ALA A 432 -3.24 -3.40 -8.74
N LEU A 433 -2.43 -3.82 -9.72
CA LEU A 433 -2.70 -4.95 -10.61
C LEU A 433 -1.62 -6.01 -10.43
N GLY A 434 -1.95 -7.29 -10.57
CA GLY A 434 -0.97 -8.36 -10.34
C GLY A 434 -1.42 -9.71 -10.90
N SER A 435 -0.55 -10.72 -10.80
CA SER A 435 -0.79 -12.06 -11.36
C SER A 435 -2.05 -12.72 -10.80
N GLY A 436 -2.69 -13.54 -11.62
CA GLY A 436 -3.98 -14.16 -11.33
C GLY A 436 -4.95 -14.11 -12.50
N PHE A 437 -5.30 -13.00 -13.15
CA PHE A 437 -4.97 -11.60 -12.90
C PHE A 437 -5.87 -10.98 -11.81
N LYS A 438 -5.34 -10.07 -11.01
CA LYS A 438 -6.04 -9.43 -9.89
C LYS A 438 -5.97 -7.91 -9.99
N CYS A 439 -7.06 -7.24 -9.63
CA CYS A 439 -7.08 -5.79 -9.43
C CYS A 439 -7.55 -5.49 -8.01
N ASN A 440 -6.75 -4.74 -7.27
CA ASN A 440 -7.02 -4.32 -5.90
C ASN A 440 -7.11 -2.80 -5.84
N SER A 441 -8.12 -2.32 -5.13
CA SER A 441 -8.35 -0.90 -4.86
C SER A 441 -8.40 -0.66 -3.36
N GLY A 442 -7.68 0.35 -2.89
CA GLY A 442 -7.76 0.88 -1.54
C GLY A 442 -8.19 2.34 -1.57
N VAL A 443 -9.29 2.69 -0.91
CA VAL A 443 -9.76 4.07 -0.79
C VAL A 443 -9.58 4.54 0.63
N TRP A 444 -8.83 5.62 0.79
CA TRP A 444 -8.44 6.21 2.05
C TRP A 444 -9.03 7.60 2.20
N ARG A 445 -9.28 8.02 3.44
CA ARG A 445 -9.58 9.41 3.81
C ARG A 445 -8.41 10.00 4.59
N VAL A 446 -7.96 11.18 4.21
CA VAL A 446 -6.92 11.91 4.94
C VAL A 446 -7.53 12.51 6.21
N LEU A 447 -6.95 12.21 7.37
CA LEU A 447 -7.52 12.60 8.68
C LEU A 447 -7.02 13.94 9.20
N ARG A 448 -5.85 14.38 8.72
CA ARG A 448 -5.22 15.65 9.06
C ARG A 448 -4.44 16.19 7.87
N ASN A 449 -4.16 17.49 7.84
CA ASN A 449 -3.25 18.04 6.83
C ASN A 449 -1.89 17.36 7.01
N ILE A 450 -1.33 16.85 5.91
CA ILE A 450 0.00 16.23 5.90
C ILE A 450 0.96 17.24 5.31
N ASP A 451 1.82 17.78 6.16
CA ASP A 451 2.91 18.65 5.71
C ASP A 451 4.10 17.77 5.29
N PRO A 452 4.89 18.16 4.27
CA PRO A 452 6.12 17.43 3.93
C PRO A 452 7.05 17.23 5.13
N SER A 453 7.10 18.17 6.08
CA SER A 453 7.90 18.03 7.31
C SER A 453 7.44 16.89 8.22
N ASP A 454 6.16 16.50 8.19
CA ASP A 454 5.64 15.34 8.95
C ASP A 454 6.16 14.00 8.43
N CYS A 455 6.75 14.00 7.24
CA CYS A 455 7.12 12.80 6.50
C CYS A 455 8.62 12.51 6.53
N VAL A 456 9.40 13.40 7.16
CA VAL A 456 10.85 13.26 7.32
C VAL A 456 11.17 11.95 8.04
N GLY A 457 12.21 11.26 7.56
CA GLY A 457 12.64 9.97 8.10
C GLY A 457 11.98 8.78 7.43
N CYS A 458 10.70 8.84 7.07
CA CYS A 458 9.94 7.71 6.50
C CYS A 458 9.62 7.81 5.01
N ASN A 459 9.56 9.02 4.48
CA ASN A 459 9.22 9.26 3.08
C ASN A 459 10.49 9.29 2.21
N PRO A 460 10.59 8.44 1.18
CA PRO A 460 11.81 8.26 0.38
C PRO A 460 12.07 9.43 -0.59
N TRP A 461 11.15 10.39 -0.69
CA TRP A 461 11.25 11.53 -1.60
C TRP A 461 11.91 12.75 -0.98
N MET A 462 12.01 12.83 0.35
CA MET A 462 12.33 14.09 1.05
C MET A 462 13.68 14.70 0.64
N LYS A 463 14.63 13.91 0.16
CA LYS A 463 15.94 14.39 -0.31
C LYS A 463 15.98 14.79 -1.79
N THR A 464 14.98 14.38 -2.57
CA THR A 464 15.01 14.51 -4.04
C THR A 464 13.76 15.13 -4.64
N ILE A 465 12.74 15.47 -3.83
CA ILE A 465 11.43 15.93 -4.32
C ILE A 465 11.56 17.15 -5.24
N ASP A 466 12.51 18.04 -4.96
CA ASP A 466 12.79 19.26 -5.73
C ASP A 466 13.20 18.97 -7.18
N LYS A 467 13.76 17.77 -7.46
CA LYS A 467 14.14 17.33 -8.81
C LYS A 467 12.97 16.73 -9.60
N TYR A 468 11.84 16.50 -8.94
CA TYR A 468 10.65 15.86 -9.50
C TYR A 468 9.46 16.82 -9.32
N PRO A 469 9.46 17.97 -10.03
CA PRO A 469 8.43 18.98 -9.84
C PRO A 469 7.06 18.39 -10.16
N GLY A 470 6.11 18.57 -9.24
CA GLY A 470 4.70 18.37 -9.53
C GLY A 470 4.23 19.42 -10.53
N HIS A 471 3.27 19.07 -11.37
CA HIS A 471 2.55 20.08 -12.16
C HIS A 471 1.99 21.15 -11.21
N ASP A 472 2.20 22.43 -11.55
CA ASP A 472 1.64 23.56 -10.81
C ASP A 472 0.15 23.29 -10.54
N ILE A 473 -0.20 23.19 -9.26
CA ILE A 473 -1.59 23.17 -8.83
C ILE A 473 -2.18 24.50 -9.30
N PRO A 474 -3.31 24.55 -10.02
CA PRO A 474 -4.05 25.80 -10.16
C PRO A 474 -4.54 26.16 -8.76
N VAL A 475 -3.74 26.97 -8.06
CA VAL A 475 -4.10 27.55 -6.77
C VAL A 475 -5.30 28.44 -7.05
N ALA A 476 -6.47 28.03 -6.57
CA ALA A 476 -7.59 28.95 -6.43
C ALA A 476 -7.06 30.17 -5.65
N HIS A 477 -7.12 31.34 -6.29
CA HIS A 477 -6.50 32.58 -5.84
C HIS A 477 -6.51 32.75 -4.31
N GLY A 478 -5.31 32.87 -3.72
CA GLY A 478 -5.20 33.43 -2.37
C GLY A 478 -4.16 32.84 -1.41
N VAL A 479 -3.10 32.14 -1.83
CA VAL A 479 -1.89 32.00 -0.99
C VAL A 479 -0.66 31.92 -1.90
N GLN A 480 0.21 32.93 -1.83
CA GLN A 480 1.54 32.89 -2.45
C GLN A 480 2.34 31.75 -1.82
N VAL A 481 2.68 30.73 -2.61
CA VAL A 481 3.71 29.77 -2.29
C VAL A 481 5.04 30.52 -2.37
N PHE A 482 5.64 30.81 -1.21
CA PHE A 482 7.01 31.32 -1.16
C PHE A 482 7.94 30.24 -1.73
N SER A 483 8.62 30.56 -2.84
CA SER A 483 9.79 29.82 -3.29
C SER A 483 10.84 29.86 -2.18
N ASN A 484 11.20 28.70 -1.65
CA ASN A 484 12.03 28.63 -0.44
C ASN A 484 13.51 28.49 -0.79
N ASP A 485 14.06 29.52 -1.45
CA ASP A 485 15.51 29.75 -1.60
C ASP A 485 16.19 30.24 -0.29
N LYS A 486 15.50 30.12 0.86
CA LYS A 486 16.00 30.63 2.17
C LYS A 486 16.30 29.56 3.22
N CYS A 487 16.07 28.27 2.95
CA CYS A 487 16.41 27.21 3.92
C CYS A 487 17.88 26.78 3.90
N THR A 488 18.68 27.20 2.92
CA THR A 488 20.08 26.73 2.77
C THR A 488 21.11 27.54 3.60
N MET A 489 20.70 28.58 4.34
CA MET A 489 21.64 29.42 5.11
C MET A 489 21.74 29.10 6.61
N LEU A 490 20.89 28.24 7.18
CA LEU A 490 20.86 28.00 8.64
C LEU A 490 21.49 26.67 9.11
N LEU A 491 22.05 25.85 8.21
CA LEU A 491 22.74 24.60 8.56
C LEU A 491 24.27 24.62 8.33
N ARG A 492 24.89 25.81 8.42
CA ARG A 492 26.37 25.96 8.37
C ARG A 492 27.01 26.59 9.61
N ARG A 493 26.28 26.68 10.73
CA ARG A 493 26.88 27.04 12.04
C ARG A 493 26.18 26.30 13.18
N ALA A 494 26.66 25.09 13.45
CA ALA A 494 26.69 24.43 14.76
C ALA A 494 27.69 23.28 14.68
#